data_AF-A0ABC8EXI4-F1
#
_entry.id   AF-A0ABC8EXI4-F1
#
_cell.length_a   1.000
_cell.length_b   1.000
_cell.length_c   1.000
_cell.angle_alpha   90.00
_cell.angle_beta   90.00
_cell.angle_gamma   90.00
#
_symmetry.space_group_name_H-M   'P 1'
#
loop_
_entity.id
_entity.type
_entity.pdbx_description
1 polymer ?
#
loop_
_entity_poly.entity_id
_entity_poly.type
_entity_poly.pdbx_seq_one_letter_code
_entity_poly.pdbx_strand_id
1 'polypeptide(L)'
;MKLTRYIHLNPLRANLVNGLKELDRYKYSGHAIILGRRKNFWQDTDYVLKRFGETRSVARREYRKFVKKGVDRGKMQELTGGGLVRSVGGWSAL
;
A
#
# COMPACT_ATOMS: atom_id res chain seq x y z
N MET A 1 9.39 -0.82 -4.80
CA MET A 1 7.98 -0.48 -4.44
C MET A 1 7.37 -1.24 -3.26
N LYS A 2 8.18 -1.86 -2.40
CA LYS A 2 7.62 -2.57 -1.24
C LYS A 2 6.90 -1.59 -0.29
N LEU A 3 7.46 -0.41 -0.05
CA LEU A 3 6.88 0.63 0.82
C LEU A 3 5.56 1.21 0.29
N THR A 4 5.49 1.64 -0.98
CA THR A 4 4.24 2.15 -1.57
C THR A 4 3.11 1.12 -1.47
N ARG A 5 3.40 -0.15 -1.77
CA ARG A 5 2.41 -1.22 -1.63
C ARG A 5 1.96 -1.41 -0.18
N TYR A 6 2.90 -1.34 0.76
CA TYR A 6 2.63 -1.47 2.19
C TYR A 6 1.62 -0.40 2.64
N ILE A 7 1.92 0.87 2.38
CA ILE A 7 1.04 2.00 2.73
C ILE A 7 -0.34 1.82 2.13
N HIS A 8 -0.41 1.42 0.85
CA HIS A 8 -1.68 1.28 0.14
C HIS A 8 -2.52 0.11 0.65
N LEU A 9 -1.91 -0.92 1.26
CA LEU A 9 -2.60 -2.04 1.88
C LEU A 9 -2.99 -1.80 3.35
N ASN A 10 -2.54 -0.70 3.96
CA ASN A 10 -2.86 -0.41 5.37
C ASN A 10 -4.36 -0.38 5.67
N PRO A 11 -5.24 0.22 4.85
CA PRO A 11 -6.67 0.19 5.15
C PRO A 11 -7.24 -1.22 5.22
N LEU A 12 -6.76 -2.13 4.36
CA LEU A 12 -7.17 -3.54 4.39
C LEU A 12 -6.63 -4.25 5.64
N ARG A 13 -5.38 -3.99 6.01
CA ARG A 13 -4.74 -4.60 7.20
C ARG A 13 -5.28 -4.07 8.53
N ALA A 14 -5.78 -2.84 8.53
CA ALA A 14 -6.45 -2.20 9.67
C ALA A 14 -7.94 -2.53 9.72
N ASN A 15 -8.45 -3.44 8.87
CA ASN A 15 -9.86 -3.81 8.78
C ASN A 15 -10.80 -2.63 8.51
N LEU A 16 -10.32 -1.56 7.86
CA LEU A 16 -11.15 -0.42 7.44
C LEU A 16 -11.93 -0.70 6.13
N VAL A 17 -11.54 -1.74 5.40
CA VAL A 17 -12.19 -2.23 4.19
C VAL A 17 -12.16 -3.76 4.16
N ASN A 18 -13.18 -4.40 3.59
CA ASN A 18 -13.37 -5.86 3.60
C ASN A 18 -12.61 -6.58 2.46
N GLY A 19 -11.95 -5.84 1.57
CA GLY A 19 -11.25 -6.47 0.45
C GLY A 19 -10.74 -5.48 -0.58
N LEU A 20 -10.05 -6.04 -1.58
CA LEU A 20 -9.42 -5.26 -2.64
C LEU A 20 -10.43 -4.41 -3.43
N LYS A 21 -11.67 -4.91 -3.62
CA LYS A 21 -12.73 -4.15 -4.31
C LYS A 21 -13.11 -2.86 -3.57
N GLU A 22 -13.16 -2.89 -2.24
CA GLU A 22 -13.44 -1.70 -1.44
C GLU A 22 -12.20 -0.80 -1.37
N LEU A 23 -11.01 -1.40 -1.22
CA LEU A 23 -9.74 -0.68 -1.25
C LEU A 23 -9.57 0.13 -2.54
N ASP A 24 -9.94 -0.44 -3.70
CA ASP A 24 -9.89 0.21 -5.02
C ASP A 24 -10.60 1.58 -5.04
N ARG A 25 -11.58 1.80 -4.15
CA ARG A 25 -12.40 3.02 -4.07
C ARG A 25 -12.22 3.80 -2.76
N TYR A 26 -11.37 3.31 -1.86
CA TYR A 26 -11.21 3.88 -0.53
C TYR A 26 -10.60 5.28 -0.58
N LYS A 27 -11.31 6.26 -0.02
CA LYS A 27 -10.98 7.69 -0.20
C LYS A 27 -9.70 8.12 0.52
N TYR A 28 -9.33 7.45 1.60
CA TYR A 28 -8.15 7.77 2.41
C TYR A 28 -6.92 6.92 2.05
N SER A 29 -6.83 6.47 0.80
CA SER A 29 -5.65 5.77 0.27
C SER A 29 -5.28 6.32 -1.10
N GLY A 30 -3.99 6.57 -1.31
CA GLY A 30 -3.46 6.92 -2.62
C GLY A 30 -3.68 5.83 -3.67
N HIS A 31 -4.11 4.63 -3.26
CA HIS A 31 -4.44 3.51 -4.16
C HIS A 31 -5.58 3.85 -5.13
N ALA A 32 -6.66 4.46 -4.63
CA ALA A 32 -7.80 4.83 -5.46
C ALA A 32 -7.43 5.89 -6.51
N ILE A 33 -6.48 6.77 -6.17
CA ILE A 33 -5.98 7.81 -7.08
C ILE A 33 -5.10 7.20 -8.18
N ILE A 34 -4.19 6.27 -7.85
CA ILE A 34 -3.38 5.55 -8.86
C ILE A 34 -4.26 4.77 -9.84
N LEU A 35 -5.33 4.13 -9.34
CA LEU A 35 -6.30 3.43 -10.18
C LEU A 35 -7.21 4.37 -11.00
N GLY A 36 -7.12 5.68 -10.80
CA GLY A 36 -7.98 6.67 -11.47
C GLY A 36 -9.43 6.63 -11.02
N ARG A 37 -9.72 6.06 -9.84
CA ARG A 37 -11.06 6.05 -9.22
C ARG A 37 -11.36 7.35 -8.46
N ARG A 38 -10.31 8.10 -8.14
CA ARG A 38 -10.35 9.44 -7.55
C ARG A 38 -9.30 10.31 -8.23
N LYS A 39 -9.48 11.64 -8.16
CA LYS A 39 -8.49 12.61 -8.63
C LYS A 39 -7.92 13.36 -7.44
N ASN A 40 -6.64 13.68 -7.53
CA ASN A 40 -5.95 14.51 -6.55
C ASN A 40 -4.73 15.15 -7.21
N PHE A 41 -4.58 16.46 -7.08
CA PHE A 41 -3.55 17.23 -7.80
C PHE A 41 -2.17 17.08 -7.18
N TRP A 42 -2.06 16.78 -5.89
CA TRP A 42 -0.76 16.66 -5.22
C TRP A 42 -0.11 15.28 -5.35
N GLN A 43 -0.83 14.27 -5.84
CA GLN A 43 -0.31 12.91 -5.96
C GLN A 43 0.16 12.62 -7.40
N ASP A 44 1.47 12.52 -7.61
CA ASP A 44 2.03 12.10 -8.90
C ASP A 44 1.77 10.60 -9.16
N THR A 45 0.71 10.33 -9.91
CA THR A 45 0.38 8.97 -10.34
C THR A 45 1.25 8.46 -11.48
N ASP A 46 1.80 9.35 -12.31
CA ASP A 46 2.53 8.97 -13.50
C ASP A 46 3.91 8.41 -13.16
N TYR A 47 4.58 8.98 -12.15
CA TYR A 47 5.81 8.41 -11.61
C TYR A 47 5.63 6.96 -11.15
N VAL A 48 4.48 6.64 -10.54
CA VAL A 48 4.17 5.26 -10.12
C VAL A 48 3.83 4.38 -11.31
N LEU A 49 2.96 4.85 -12.21
CA LEU A 49 2.42 4.05 -13.32
C LEU A 49 3.47 3.74 -14.40
N LYS A 50 4.44 4.62 -14.65
CA LYS A 50 5.55 4.39 -15.62
C LYS A 50 6.31 3.07 -15.41
N ARG A 51 6.25 2.55 -14.19
CA ARG A 51 6.96 1.33 -13.76
C ARG A 51 6.16 0.04 -13.96
N PHE A 52 4.91 0.16 -14.39
CA PHE A 52 3.97 -0.96 -14.51
C PHE A 52 3.46 -1.18 -15.95
N GLY A 53 3.78 -0.28 -16.88
CA GLY A 53 3.45 -0.43 -18.30
C GLY A 53 3.54 0.88 -19.06
N GLU A 54 3.53 0.77 -20.38
CA GLU A 54 3.66 1.89 -21.32
C GLU A 54 2.38 2.71 -21.43
N THR A 55 1.22 2.06 -21.36
CA THR A 55 -0.08 2.73 -21.40
C THR A 55 -0.69 2.80 -20.00
N ARG A 56 -1.44 3.88 -19.71
CA ARG A 56 -2.13 4.05 -18.42
C ARG A 56 -3.04 2.86 -18.07
N SER A 57 -3.71 2.28 -19.05
CA SER A 57 -4.60 1.12 -18.85
C SER A 57 -3.81 -0.11 -18.39
N VAL A 58 -2.73 -0.45 -19.11
CA VAL A 58 -1.84 -1.58 -18.76
C VAL A 58 -1.20 -1.34 -17.40
N ALA A 59 -0.63 -0.15 -17.18
CA ALA A 59 0.04 0.20 -15.93
C ALA A 59 -0.88 0.07 -14.71
N ARG A 60 -2.14 0.52 -14.80
CA ARG A 60 -3.12 0.38 -13.71
C ARG A 60 -3.45 -1.08 -13.43
N ARG A 61 -3.63 -1.89 -14.47
CA ARG A 61 -3.91 -3.33 -14.35
C ARG A 61 -2.76 -4.05 -13.65
N GLU A 62 -1.53 -3.82 -14.10
CA GLU A 62 -0.35 -4.46 -13.54
C GLU A 62 -0.01 -3.95 -12.13
N TYR A 63 -0.19 -2.65 -11.86
CA TYR A 63 -0.13 -2.09 -10.50
C TYR A 63 -1.13 -2.77 -9.56
N ARG A 64 -2.38 -2.95 -9.99
CA ARG A 64 -3.41 -3.60 -9.16
C ARG A 64 -3.06 -5.05 -8.85
N LYS A 65 -2.55 -5.80 -9.85
CA LYS A 65 -2.04 -7.16 -9.65
C LYS A 65 -0.88 -7.19 -8.64
N PHE A 66 0.05 -6.24 -8.74
CA PHE A 66 1.17 -6.10 -7.81
C PHE A 66 0.71 -5.82 -6.37
N VAL A 67 -0.31 -4.99 -6.17
CA VAL A 67 -0.95 -4.74 -4.87
C VAL A 67 -1.65 -5.99 -4.35
N LYS A 68 -2.43 -6.67 -5.20
CA LYS A 68 -3.11 -7.92 -4.86
C LYS A 68 -2.15 -8.98 -4.31
N LYS A 69 -1.01 -9.19 -4.98
CA LYS A 69 0.06 -10.11 -4.51
C LYS A 69 0.62 -9.76 -3.11
N GLY A 70 0.41 -8.52 -2.64
CA GLY A 70 0.79 -8.11 -1.29
C GLY A 70 -0.25 -8.42 -0.22
N VAL A 71 -1.51 -8.66 -0.60
CA VAL A 71 -2.57 -9.15 0.30
C VAL A 71 -2.20 -10.55 0.77
N ASP A 72 -1.84 -11.42 -0.17
CA ASP A 72 -1.51 -12.84 0.09
C ASP A 72 -0.22 -13.02 0.92
N ARG A 73 0.63 -11.99 1.01
CA ARG A 73 1.91 -12.02 1.75
C ARG A 73 1.80 -11.58 3.22
N GLY A 74 0.59 -11.29 3.74
CA GLY A 74 0.39 -11.00 5.16
C GLY A 74 1.13 -9.76 5.70
N LYS A 75 1.35 -9.71 7.02
CA LYS A 75 2.18 -8.69 7.68
C LYS A 75 3.66 -8.99 7.40
N MET A 76 4.27 -8.21 6.51
CA MET A 76 5.68 -8.35 6.14
C MET A 76 6.57 -7.96 7.32
N GLN A 77 7.15 -8.96 8.01
CA GLN A 77 7.94 -8.80 9.24
C GLN A 77 9.15 -7.86 9.08
N GLU A 78 9.72 -7.75 7.87
CA GLU A 78 10.85 -6.82 7.58
C GLU A 78 10.48 -5.34 7.69
N LEU A 79 9.19 -4.98 7.59
CA LEU A 79 8.72 -3.59 7.64
C LEU A 79 7.97 -3.26 8.94
N THR A 80 7.95 -4.20 9.89
CA THR A 80 7.40 -4.00 11.25
C THR A 80 8.48 -3.62 12.27
N GLY A 81 9.63 -3.14 11.80
CA GLY A 81 10.74 -2.62 12.62
C GLY A 81 10.37 -1.32 13.33
N GLY A 82 9.54 -1.44 14.36
CA GLY A 82 9.09 -0.35 15.22
C GLY A 82 8.21 -0.87 16.35
N GLY A 83 8.46 -2.11 16.78
CA GLY A 83 7.84 -2.64 18.00
C GLY A 83 8.22 -1.75 19.19
N LEU A 84 7.31 -1.67 20.15
CA LEU A 84 7.38 -1.04 21.47
C LEU A 84 8.69 -1.21 22.29
N VAL A 85 9.71 -1.88 21.76
CA VAL A 85 10.93 -2.35 22.44
C VAL A 85 12.01 -1.27 22.59
N ARG A 86 11.84 -0.05 22.02
CA ARG A 86 12.85 1.03 22.17
C ARG A 86 12.39 2.31 22.83
N SER A 87 11.10 2.52 23.09
CA SER A 87 10.60 3.79 23.64
C SER A 87 10.29 3.78 25.13
N VAL A 88 10.50 2.65 25.83
CA VAL A 88 10.45 2.57 27.28
C VAL A 88 11.67 1.79 27.75
N GLY A 89 12.56 2.45 28.49
CA GLY A 89 13.87 1.94 28.86
C GLY A 89 13.84 0.60 29.59
N GLY A 90 14.90 -0.19 29.40
CA GLY A 90 15.18 -1.38 30.20
C GLY A 90 15.67 -2.56 29.38
N TRP A 91 16.93 -2.53 28.93
CA TRP A 91 17.66 -3.78 28.72
C TRP A 91 18.22 -4.20 30.07
N SER A 92 17.42 -4.96 30.82
CA SER A 92 17.84 -5.65 32.03
C SER A 92 17.15 -7.01 32.07
N ALA A 93 17.74 -7.97 31.35
CA ALA A 93 17.76 -9.41 31.65
C ALA A 93 18.20 -10.18 30.39
N LEU A 94 19.51 -10.43 30.28
CA LEU A 94 20.15 -11.75 30.19
C LEU A 94 21.65 -11.55 29.99
#